data_AF-A0A822EYJ0-F1
#
_entry.id   AF-A0A822EYJ0-F1
#
_cell.length_a   1.000
_cell.length_b   1.000
_cell.length_c   1.000
_cell.angle_alpha   90.00
_cell.angle_beta   90.00
_cell.angle_gamma   90.00
#
_symmetry.space_group_name_H-M   'P 1'
#
loop_
_entity.id
_entity.type
_entity.pdbx_description
1 polymer ?
#
loop_
_entity_poly.entity_id
_entity_poly.type
_entity_poly.pdbx_seq_one_letter_code
_entity_poly.pdbx_strand_id
1 'polypeptide(L)'
;MSSDYDDDSDNVYNNNDEHFQTVYQSYSSAFLIERNQKNVENGGKIILPEAALAQLVEQTNVMLFKLTNPKCNRSTHCGVLEFIPNEDSHCFLPY
;
A
#
# COMPACT_ATOMS: atom_id res chain seq x y z
N MET A 1 42.51 -14.02 34.30
CA MET A 1 42.40 -15.22 33.44
C MET A 1 40.91 -15.53 33.40
N SER A 2 40.11 -14.75 32.67
CA SER A 2 39.96 -14.72 31.20
C SER A 2 39.14 -15.92 30.73
N SER A 3 37.83 -15.72 30.62
CA SER A 3 36.86 -16.52 29.86
C SER A 3 35.45 -16.00 30.21
N ASP A 4 34.57 -15.56 29.31
CA ASP A 4 34.60 -15.32 27.88
C ASP A 4 33.52 -14.24 27.67
N TYR A 5 33.72 -13.38 26.67
CA TYR A 5 32.70 -12.42 26.27
C TYR A 5 31.53 -13.19 25.64
N ASP A 6 30.39 -13.29 26.33
CA ASP A 6 29.14 -13.73 25.71
C ASP A 6 28.62 -12.57 24.84
N ASP A 7 29.10 -12.59 23.58
CA ASP A 7 28.60 -11.83 22.44
C ASP A 7 27.28 -12.47 21.97
N ASP A 8 26.19 -12.26 22.70
CA ASP A 8 24.85 -12.43 22.13
C ASP A 8 24.48 -11.13 21.40
N SER A 9 25.19 -10.91 20.30
CA SER A 9 24.78 -10.03 19.21
C SER A 9 23.57 -10.67 18.52
N ASP A 10 22.44 -10.71 19.22
CA ASP A 10 21.13 -11.00 18.63
C ASP A 10 20.71 -9.77 17.83
N ASN A 11 21.34 -9.66 16.66
CA ASN A 11 20.89 -8.93 15.50
C ASN A 11 19.53 -9.53 15.06
N VAL A 12 18.49 -9.31 15.85
CA VAL A 12 17.12 -9.52 15.40
C VAL A 12 16.82 -8.35 14.50
N TYR A 13 17.21 -8.53 13.24
CA TYR A 13 16.81 -7.78 12.07
C TYR A 13 15.71 -6.80 12.41
N ASN A 14 16.12 -5.54 12.62
CA ASN A 14 15.22 -4.43 12.48
C ASN A 14 14.79 -4.48 11.02
N ASN A 15 13.73 -5.26 10.75
CA ASN A 15 13.01 -5.29 9.49
C ASN A 15 12.36 -3.91 9.39
N ASN A 16 13.20 -2.91 9.11
CA ASN A 16 12.80 -1.81 8.26
C ASN A 16 12.51 -2.46 6.92
N ASP A 17 11.40 -3.17 6.85
CA ASP A 17 10.73 -3.48 5.61
C ASP A 17 10.52 -2.11 4.97
N GLU A 18 11.43 -1.74 4.08
CA GLU A 18 11.27 -0.63 3.14
C GLU A 18 10.13 -1.02 2.19
N HIS A 19 8.96 -1.23 2.74
CA HIS A 19 7.74 -1.59 2.05
C HIS A 19 6.73 -0.51 2.39
N PHE A 20 6.24 0.15 1.36
CA PHE A 20 5.19 1.14 1.49
C PHE A 20 3.98 0.55 2.22
N GLN A 21 3.71 1.05 3.43
CA GLN A 21 2.55 0.70 4.22
C GLN A 21 1.85 1.98 4.69
N THR A 22 0.61 2.19 4.25
CA THR A 22 -0.24 3.31 4.67
C THR A 22 -1.69 2.85 4.81
N VAL A 23 -2.42 3.51 5.71
CA VAL A 23 -3.85 3.30 5.91
C VAL A 23 -4.62 4.39 5.17
N TYR A 24 -5.51 3.97 4.26
CA TYR A 24 -6.40 4.86 3.52
C TYR A 24 -7.86 4.57 3.85
N GLN A 25 -8.71 5.60 3.75
CA GLN A 25 -10.15 5.43 3.80
C GLN A 25 -10.66 5.00 2.43
N SER A 26 -11.27 3.82 2.37
CA SER A 26 -11.78 3.25 1.12
C SER A 26 -13.19 3.75 0.78
N TYR A 27 -13.36 4.25 -0.44
CA TYR A 27 -14.65 4.61 -1.02
C TYR A 27 -14.94 3.77 -2.26
N SER A 28 -16.23 3.68 -2.59
CA SER A 28 -16.66 3.01 -3.82
C SER A 28 -16.18 3.79 -5.05
N SER A 29 -15.71 3.08 -6.06
CA SER A 29 -15.41 3.66 -7.38
C SER A 29 -16.59 4.42 -7.98
N ALA A 30 -17.84 4.11 -7.58
CA ALA A 30 -19.04 4.82 -7.99
C ALA A 30 -19.04 6.33 -7.65
N PHE A 31 -18.17 6.78 -6.75
CA PHE A 31 -18.02 8.21 -6.43
C PHE A 31 -17.12 8.95 -7.43
N LEU A 32 -16.35 8.22 -8.25
CA LEU A 32 -15.47 8.82 -9.27
C LEU A 32 -16.27 9.20 -10.52
N ILE A 33 -15.81 10.19 -11.26
CA ILE A 33 -16.41 10.58 -12.55
C ILE A 33 -16.28 9.39 -13.54
N GLU A 34 -17.31 9.16 -14.36
CA GLU A 34 -17.50 7.97 -15.23
C GLU A 34 -16.26 7.46 -15.99
N ARG A 35 -15.33 8.36 -16.37
CA ARG A 35 -14.08 8.00 -17.05
C ARG A 35 -13.22 7.02 -16.24
N ASN A 36 -13.20 7.19 -14.92
CA ASN A 36 -12.36 6.38 -14.03
C ASN A 36 -13.10 5.15 -13.53
N GLN A 37 -14.44 5.21 -13.44
CA GLN A 37 -15.30 4.08 -13.05
C GLN A 37 -15.10 2.85 -13.94
N LYS A 38 -15.26 3.00 -15.26
CA LYS A 38 -15.19 1.87 -16.22
C LYS A 38 -13.85 1.12 -16.18
N ASN A 39 -12.75 1.83 -15.88
CA ASN A 39 -11.42 1.22 -15.83
C ASN A 39 -11.14 0.52 -14.50
N VAL A 40 -11.76 0.98 -13.41
CA VAL A 40 -11.66 0.35 -12.08
C VAL A 40 -12.55 -0.90 -11.99
N GLU A 41 -13.72 -0.88 -12.61
CA GLU A 41 -14.69 -1.99 -12.62
C GLU A 41 -14.16 -3.29 -13.23
N ASN A 42 -13.13 -3.23 -14.09
CA ASN A 42 -12.49 -4.42 -14.65
C ASN A 42 -11.65 -5.23 -13.63
N GLY A 43 -11.56 -4.76 -12.39
CA GLY A 43 -10.99 -5.50 -11.26
C GLY A 43 -9.46 -5.48 -11.19
N GLY A 44 -8.93 -5.61 -9.98
CA GLY A 44 -7.49 -5.74 -9.74
C GLY A 44 -6.68 -4.45 -9.83
N LYS A 45 -7.32 -3.29 -10.02
CA LYS A 45 -6.66 -1.98 -9.99
C LYS A 45 -7.39 -1.00 -9.08
N ILE A 46 -6.63 -0.19 -8.35
CA ILE A 46 -7.15 0.81 -7.41
C ILE A 46 -6.69 2.21 -7.79
N ILE A 47 -7.38 3.23 -7.30
CA ILE A 47 -6.90 4.61 -7.40
C ILE A 47 -6.34 5.04 -6.06
N LEU A 48 -5.12 5.59 -6.10
CA LEU A 48 -4.40 6.07 -4.93
C LEU A 48 -4.23 7.60 -5.01
N PRO A 49 -4.02 8.27 -3.86
CA PRO A 49 -3.66 9.68 -3.86
C PRO A 49 -2.22 9.88 -4.32
N GLU A 50 -1.92 11.03 -4.91
CA GLU A 50 -0.56 11.43 -5.33
C GLU A 50 0.44 11.45 -4.16
N ALA A 51 -0.02 11.65 -2.93
CA ALA A 51 0.81 11.51 -1.73
C ALA A 51 1.46 10.10 -1.62
N ALA A 52 0.77 9.05 -2.09
CA ALA A 52 1.32 7.71 -2.17
C ALA A 52 2.44 7.63 -3.21
N LEU A 53 2.27 8.33 -4.34
CA LEU A 53 3.25 8.35 -5.43
C LEU A 53 4.60 8.89 -4.96
N ALA A 54 4.61 9.95 -4.14
CA ALA A 54 5.86 10.52 -3.61
C ALA A 54 6.70 9.47 -2.85
N GLN A 55 6.06 8.63 -2.03
CA GLN A 55 6.72 7.54 -1.31
C GLN A 55 7.08 6.37 -2.23
N LEU A 56 6.27 6.09 -3.25
CA LEU A 56 6.47 4.98 -4.18
C LEU A 56 7.56 5.24 -5.22
N VAL A 57 7.77 6.49 -5.60
CA VAL A 57 8.84 6.90 -6.53
C VAL A 57 10.22 6.58 -5.97
N GLU A 58 10.39 6.58 -4.64
CA GLU A 58 11.65 6.20 -3.99
C GLU A 58 11.89 4.68 -4.02
N GLN A 59 10.83 3.87 -4.04
CA GLN A 59 10.90 2.41 -3.84
C GLN A 59 10.85 1.58 -5.13
N THR A 60 11.03 2.22 -6.29
CA THR A 60 11.20 1.66 -7.65
C THR A 60 11.33 0.13 -7.78
N ASN A 61 10.23 -0.63 -7.80
CA ASN A 61 10.19 -1.82 -8.67
C ASN A 61 8.82 -2.46 -8.92
N VAL A 62 7.83 -2.36 -8.02
CA VAL A 62 6.54 -3.01 -8.31
C VAL A 62 5.39 -2.25 -7.67
N MET A 63 4.49 -1.70 -8.51
CA MET A 63 3.25 -1.05 -8.06
C MET A 63 2.16 -2.10 -7.75
N LEU A 64 2.54 -3.17 -7.05
CA LEU A 64 1.63 -4.21 -6.57
C LEU A 64 1.42 -4.03 -5.07
N PHE A 65 0.17 -3.84 -4.67
CA PHE A 65 -0.20 -3.52 -3.30
C PHE A 65 -1.00 -4.66 -2.69
N LYS A 66 -0.71 -4.96 -1.43
CA LYS A 66 -1.53 -5.83 -0.60
C LYS A 66 -2.53 -5.00 0.18
N LEU A 67 -3.78 -5.00 -0.26
CA LEU A 67 -4.88 -4.44 0.52
C LEU A 67 -5.25 -5.42 1.63
N THR A 68 -5.29 -4.95 2.87
CA THR A 68 -5.75 -5.75 4.02
C THR A 68 -6.97 -5.10 4.64
N ASN A 69 -8.07 -5.84 4.70
CA ASN A 69 -9.26 -5.44 5.43
C ASN A 69 -9.22 -6.05 6.85
N PRO A 70 -8.93 -5.25 7.89
CA PRO A 70 -8.79 -5.75 9.26
C PRO A 70 -10.13 -6.21 9.86
N LYS A 71 -11.28 -5.74 9.37
CA LYS A 71 -12.59 -6.14 9.89
C LYS A 71 -12.95 -7.58 9.51
N CYS A 72 -12.50 -8.04 8.35
CA CYS A 72 -12.84 -9.35 7.81
C CYS A 72 -11.61 -10.28 7.70
N ASN A 73 -10.45 -9.86 8.22
CA ASN A 73 -9.16 -10.57 8.08
C ASN A 73 -8.88 -11.04 6.64
N ARG A 74 -9.25 -10.22 5.65
CA ARG A 74 -9.10 -10.56 4.23
C ARG A 74 -7.99 -9.71 3.63
N SER A 75 -7.08 -10.33 2.90
CA SER A 75 -6.09 -9.61 2.09
C SER A 75 -6.23 -9.93 0.61
N THR A 76 -6.10 -8.92 -0.23
CA THR A 76 -6.15 -9.03 -1.68
C THR A 76 -4.98 -8.27 -2.30
N HIS A 77 -4.45 -8.78 -3.42
CA HIS A 77 -3.41 -8.08 -4.18
C HIS A 77 -4.06 -7.27 -5.29
N CYS A 78 -3.64 -6.02 -5.46
CA CYS A 78 -4.14 -5.11 -6.48
C CYS A 78 -3.01 -4.24 -7.03
N GLY A 79 -3.08 -3.88 -8.30
CA GLY A 79 -2.22 -2.85 -8.87
C GLY A 79 -2.82 -1.46 -8.69
N VAL A 80 -2.07 -0.42 -9.06
CA VAL A 80 -2.60 0.94 -9.16
C VAL A 80 -3.01 1.23 -10.60
N LEU A 81 -4.19 1.83 -10.77
CA LEU A 81 -4.68 2.34 -12.04
C LEU A 81 -4.12 3.74 -12.30
N GLU A 82 -4.34 4.65 -11.35
CA GLU A 82 -4.05 6.08 -11.49
C GLU A 82 -3.80 6.70 -10.11
N PHE A 83 -2.98 7.75 -10.10
CA PHE A 83 -2.78 8.61 -8.94
C PHE A 83 -3.55 9.91 -9.15
N ILE A 84 -4.41 10.28 -8.20
CA ILE A 84 -5.16 11.53 -8.26
C ILE A 84 -4.58 12.58 -7.30
N PRO A 85 -4.51 13.85 -7.71
CA PRO A 85 -4.19 14.95 -6.80
C PRO A 85 -5.37 15.13 -5.84
N ASN A 86 -5.23 14.59 -4.63
CA ASN A 86 -6.17 14.76 -3.53
C ASN A 86 -5.37 14.99 -2.25
N GLU A 87 -5.78 15.97 -1.45
CA GLU A 87 -5.18 16.24 -0.14
C GLU A 87 -5.64 15.20 0.90
N ASP A 88 -6.81 14.58 0.69
CA ASP A 88 -7.36 13.59 1.59
C ASP A 88 -6.81 12.17 1.34
N SER A 89 -6.65 11.41 2.42
CA SER A 89 -6.22 9.99 2.41
C SER A 89 -7.33 9.04 1.96
N HIS A 90 -7.93 9.31 0.80
CA HIS A 90 -9.01 8.52 0.22
C HIS A 90 -8.47 7.60 -0.89
N CYS A 91 -8.82 6.31 -0.82
CA CYS A 91 -8.58 5.35 -1.89
C CYS A 91 -9.91 4.85 -2.46
N PHE A 92 -9.93 4.52 -3.76
CA PHE A 92 -11.12 4.03 -4.42
C PHE A 92 -10.94 2.59 -4.86
N LEU A 93 -11.89 1.75 -4.43
CA LEU A 93 -11.91 0.32 -4.73
C LEU A 93 -13.07 0.00 -5.68
N PRO A 94 -12.90 -0.97 -6.59
CA PRO A 94 -14.03 -1.57 -7.30
C PRO A 94 -14.97 -2.28 -6.32
N TYR A 95 -16.23 -2.45 -6.76
CA TYR A 95 -17.23 -3.24 -6.06
C TYR A 95 -16.83 -4.72 -5.94
#